data_AF-A0ABD1DQD1-F1
#
_entry.id   AF-A0ABD1DQD1-F1
#
_cell.length_a   1.000
_cell.length_b   1.000
_cell.length_c   1.000
_cell.angle_alpha   90.00
_cell.angle_beta   90.00
_cell.angle_gamma   90.00
#
_symmetry.space_group_name_H-M   'P 1'
#
loop_
_entity.id
_entity.type
_entity.pdbx_description
1 polymer ?
#
loop_
_entity_poly.entity_id
_entity_poly.type
_entity_poly.pdbx_seq_one_letter_code
_entity_poly.pdbx_strand_id
1 'polypeptide(L)'
;MVYAVYVTQNASRLLRAIYEIVLHREWAQLADKCLMLCKMIDRRMWQSMSPLRQFRKMPDEIEKKIEKICPWERLYDLEADKIDELIRVAEVGQDHLQ
;
A
#
# COMPACT_ATOMS: atom_id res chain seq x y z
N MET A 1 -23.30 -1.62 -6.95
CA MET A 1 -22.44 -1.71 -5.74
C MET A 1 -22.57 -3.04 -4.99
N VAL A 2 -23.78 -3.64 -4.86
CA VAL A 2 -23.99 -4.88 -4.07
C VAL A 2 -23.09 -6.05 -4.49
N TYR A 3 -22.92 -6.29 -5.81
CA TYR A 3 -22.05 -7.36 -6.31
C TYR A 3 -20.57 -7.18 -5.94
N ALA A 4 -20.04 -5.96 -5.99
CA ALA A 4 -18.65 -5.68 -5.64
C ALA A 4 -18.38 -5.91 -4.14
N VAL A 5 -19.35 -5.53 -3.28
CA VAL A 5 -19.27 -5.80 -1.83
C VAL A 5 -19.31 -7.29 -1.56
N TYR A 6 -20.22 -8.02 -2.21
CA TYR A 6 -20.29 -9.48 -2.08
C TYR A 6 -18.98 -10.16 -2.50
N VAL A 7 -18.42 -9.80 -3.66
CA VAL A 7 -17.17 -10.36 -4.14
C VAL A 7 -16.02 -10.06 -3.18
N THR A 8 -15.86 -8.81 -2.74
CA THR A 8 -14.74 -8.42 -1.85
C THR A 8 -14.82 -9.05 -0.47
N GLN A 9 -16.01 -9.18 0.11
CA GLN A 9 -16.22 -9.88 1.40
C GLN A 9 -15.89 -11.38 1.32
N ASN A 10 -16.12 -12.00 0.16
CA ASN A 10 -15.77 -13.41 -0.09
C ASN A 10 -14.30 -13.59 -0.49
N ALA A 11 -13.71 -12.64 -1.21
CA ALA A 11 -12.39 -12.77 -1.80
C ALA A 11 -11.28 -12.97 -0.74
N SER A 12 -11.37 -12.28 0.39
CA SER A 12 -10.37 -12.40 1.48
C SER A 12 -10.27 -13.84 2.02
N ARG A 13 -11.41 -14.47 2.35
CA ARG A 13 -11.41 -15.87 2.85
C ARG A 13 -10.95 -16.88 1.79
N LEU A 14 -11.35 -16.69 0.53
CA LEU A 14 -10.99 -17.60 -0.56
C LEU A 14 -9.49 -17.55 -0.84
N LEU A 15 -8.91 -16.35 -0.92
CA LEU A 15 -7.48 -16.20 -1.13
C LEU A 15 -6.65 -16.64 0.06
N ARG A 16 -7.14 -16.45 1.28
CA ARG A 16 -6.48 -17.00 2.48
C ARG A 16 -6.43 -18.52 2.43
N ALA A 17 -7.52 -19.18 2.03
CA ALA A 17 -7.55 -20.63 1.86
C ALA A 17 -6.57 -21.10 0.77
N ILE A 18 -6.50 -20.40 -0.37
CA ILE A 18 -5.52 -20.69 -1.43
C ILE A 18 -4.09 -20.54 -0.89
N TYR A 19 -3.79 -19.44 -0.19
CA TYR A 19 -2.49 -19.23 0.42
C TYR A 19 -2.09 -20.37 1.36
N GLU A 20 -2.99 -20.81 2.25
CA GLU A 20 -2.71 -21.89 3.19
C GLU A 20 -2.39 -23.21 2.46
N ILE A 21 -3.15 -23.55 1.42
CA ILE A 21 -2.88 -24.75 0.60
C ILE A 21 -1.50 -24.65 -0.06
N VAL A 22 -1.18 -23.51 -0.65
CA VAL A 22 0.09 -23.27 -1.35
C VAL A 22 1.28 -23.29 -0.40
N LEU A 23 1.10 -22.74 0.81
CA LEU A 23 2.10 -22.75 1.87
C LEU A 23 2.38 -24.17 2.37
N HIS A 24 1.32 -24.98 2.60
CA HIS A 24 1.46 -26.39 2.99
C HIS A 24 2.11 -27.25 1.91
N ARG A 25 2.05 -26.83 0.65
CA ARG A 25 2.73 -27.49 -0.49
C ARG A 25 4.14 -26.96 -0.73
N GLU A 26 4.63 -26.04 0.11
CA GLU A 26 5.97 -25.46 0.04
C GLU A 26 6.28 -24.77 -1.30
N TRP A 27 5.25 -24.25 -1.96
CA TRP A 27 5.39 -23.53 -3.24
C TRP A 27 5.75 -22.07 -2.99
N ALA A 28 7.00 -21.81 -2.60
CA ALA A 28 7.46 -20.51 -2.12
C ALA A 28 7.05 -19.31 -2.99
N GLN A 29 7.28 -19.36 -4.31
CA GLN A 29 6.94 -18.25 -5.20
C GLN A 29 5.43 -18.00 -5.30
N LEU A 30 4.62 -19.05 -5.26
CA LEU A 30 3.17 -18.90 -5.32
C LEU A 30 2.62 -18.47 -3.95
N ALA A 31 3.22 -18.94 -2.86
CA ALA A 31 2.86 -18.54 -1.50
C ALA A 31 3.06 -17.04 -1.32
N ASP A 32 4.20 -16.51 -1.80
CA ASP A 32 4.48 -15.08 -1.80
C ASP A 32 3.40 -14.29 -2.54
N LYS A 33 3.09 -14.66 -3.79
CA LYS A 33 2.03 -14.03 -4.61
C LYS A 33 0.64 -14.10 -3.96
N CYS A 34 0.29 -15.24 -3.36
CA CYS A 34 -1.00 -15.40 -2.68
C CYS A 34 -1.10 -14.53 -1.42
N LEU A 35 -0.04 -14.44 -0.62
CA LEU A 35 0.02 -13.56 0.56
C LEU A 35 -0.12 -12.10 0.16
N MET A 36 0.61 -11.73 -0.88
CA MET A 36 0.56 -10.46 -1.58
C MET A 36 -0.86 -10.07 -1.98
N LEU A 37 -1.63 -10.99 -2.60
CA LEU A 37 -3.03 -10.77 -2.97
C LEU A 37 -3.95 -10.61 -1.76
N CYS A 38 -3.76 -11.41 -0.70
CA CYS A 38 -4.53 -11.28 0.54
C CYS A 38 -4.39 -9.85 1.12
N LYS A 39 -3.14 -9.37 1.23
CA LYS A 39 -2.84 -8.02 1.72
C LYS A 39 -3.52 -6.93 0.87
N MET A 40 -3.47 -7.05 -0.46
CA MET A 40 -4.05 -6.05 -1.36
C MET A 40 -5.57 -5.94 -1.20
N ILE A 41 -6.28 -7.06 -1.02
CA ILE A 41 -7.73 -7.07 -0.83
C ILE A 41 -8.12 -6.52 0.54
N ASP A 42 -7.43 -6.94 1.60
CA ASP A 42 -7.74 -6.50 2.96
C ASP A 42 -7.48 -4.99 3.14
N ARG A 43 -6.40 -4.49 2.52
CA ARG A 43 -6.01 -3.08 2.57
C ARG A 43 -6.67 -2.22 1.47
N ARG A 44 -7.33 -2.84 0.50
CA ARG A 44 -7.92 -2.18 -0.67
C ARG A 44 -6.93 -1.29 -1.42
N MET A 45 -5.70 -1.76 -1.56
CA MET A 45 -4.62 -1.06 -2.25
C MET A 45 -3.77 -2.04 -3.06
N TRP A 46 -3.16 -1.56 -4.13
CA TRP A 46 -2.23 -2.36 -4.92
C TRP A 46 -0.82 -2.32 -4.30
N GLN A 47 0.02 -3.29 -4.65
CA GLN A 47 1.42 -3.31 -4.20
C GLN A 47 2.28 -2.21 -4.76
N SER A 48 1.92 -1.67 -5.93
CA SER A 48 2.61 -0.55 -6.53
C SER A 48 2.34 0.77 -5.80
N MET A 49 1.38 0.79 -4.88
CA MET A 49 1.05 1.98 -4.07
C MET A 49 1.92 2.03 -2.82
N SER A 50 2.26 3.24 -2.38
CA SER A 50 3.03 3.48 -1.17
C SER A 50 2.39 2.82 0.07
N PRO A 51 3.16 2.08 0.90
CA PRO A 51 2.69 1.53 2.16
C PRO A 51 2.13 2.57 3.14
N LEU A 52 2.49 3.85 2.96
CA LEU A 52 1.98 4.98 3.74
C LEU A 52 0.45 5.07 3.74
N ARG A 53 -0.20 4.61 2.67
CA ARG A 53 -1.66 4.61 2.55
C ARG A 53 -2.39 3.78 3.62
N GLN A 54 -1.68 2.88 4.29
CA GLN A 54 -2.25 2.07 5.38
C GLN A 54 -2.55 2.93 6.63
N PHE A 55 -1.90 4.09 6.76
CA PHE A 55 -2.09 5.01 7.88
C PHE A 55 -3.27 5.95 7.64
N ARG A 56 -4.45 5.62 8.20
CA ARG A 56 -5.68 6.43 8.06
C ARG A 56 -5.58 7.89 8.54
N LYS A 57 -4.55 8.22 9.32
CA LYS A 57 -4.30 9.58 9.82
C LYS A 57 -3.47 10.43 8.85
N MET A 58 -2.88 9.82 7.82
CA MET A 58 -2.09 10.53 6.82
C MET A 58 -3.03 11.11 5.75
N PRO A 59 -2.91 12.40 5.40
CA PRO A 59 -3.66 12.97 4.29
C PRO A 59 -3.25 12.35 2.94
N ASP A 60 -4.23 11.94 2.13
CA ASP A 60 -4.03 11.34 0.80
C ASP A 60 -3.18 12.22 -0.14
N GLU A 61 -3.25 13.55 0.02
CA GLU A 61 -2.46 14.49 -0.79
C GLU A 61 -0.97 14.41 -0.47
N ILE A 62 -0.63 14.33 0.81
CA ILE A 62 0.75 14.20 1.27
C ILE A 62 1.31 12.85 0.82
N GLU A 63 0.54 11.76 1.01
CA GLU A 63 0.92 10.42 0.58
C GLU A 63 1.29 10.36 -0.91
N LYS A 64 0.41 10.86 -1.79
CA LYS A 64 0.63 10.87 -3.25
C LYS A 64 1.82 11.72 -3.68
N LYS A 65 2.13 12.79 -2.94
CA LYS A 65 3.28 13.65 -3.24
C LYS A 65 4.58 12.99 -2.80
N ILE A 66 4.61 12.40 -1.61
CA ILE A 66 5.76 11.63 -1.11
C ILE A 66 6.07 10.47 -2.06
N GLU A 67 5.05 9.73 -2.49
CA GLU A 67 5.19 8.60 -3.43
C GLU A 67 5.86 9.00 -4.77
N LYS A 68 5.63 10.24 -5.24
CA LYS A 68 6.27 10.76 -6.46
C LYS A 68 7.73 11.17 -6.26
N ILE A 69 8.08 11.66 -5.07
CA ILE A 69 9.38 12.29 -4.80
C ILE A 69 10.39 11.26 -4.30
N CYS A 70 9.95 10.28 -3.49
CA CYS A 70 10.83 9.35 -2.82
C CYS A 70 10.24 7.93 -2.81
N PRO A 71 10.99 6.93 -3.32
CA PRO A 71 10.62 5.52 -3.15
C PRO A 71 10.52 5.13 -1.68
N TRP A 72 9.62 4.20 -1.36
CA TRP A 72 9.35 3.75 0.01
C TRP A 72 10.63 3.29 0.74
N GLU A 73 11.49 2.52 0.06
CA GLU A 73 12.71 1.95 0.62
C GLU A 73 13.69 3.04 1.07
N ARG A 74 13.74 4.16 0.35
CA ARG A 74 14.67 5.26 0.63
C ARG A 74 14.23 6.09 1.84
N LEU A 75 12.95 6.05 2.22
CA LEU A 75 12.46 6.76 3.41
C LEU A 75 13.12 6.25 4.70
N TYR A 76 13.56 4.99 4.74
CA TYR A 76 14.24 4.42 5.90
C TYR A 76 15.64 5.01 6.14
N ASP A 77 16.29 5.51 5.09
CA ASP A 77 17.64 6.07 5.16
C ASP A 77 17.64 7.58 5.45
N LEU A 78 16.47 8.21 5.50
CA LEU A 78 16.34 9.65 5.73
C LEU A 78 16.32 9.96 7.23
N GLU A 79 17.11 10.97 7.61
CA GLU A 79 17.02 11.59 8.92
C GLU A 79 15.74 12.42 9.05
N ALA A 80 15.27 12.62 10.29
CA ALA A 80 14.02 13.33 10.58
C ALA A 80 13.94 14.71 9.90
N ASP A 81 15.05 15.46 9.87
CA ASP A 81 15.10 16.80 9.26
C ASP A 81 14.82 16.75 7.75
N LYS A 82 15.34 15.73 7.05
CA LYS A 82 15.11 15.53 5.62
C LYS A 82 13.70 15.07 5.32
N ILE A 83 13.09 14.31 6.24
CA ILE A 83 11.68 13.93 6.13
C ILE A 83 10.79 15.16 6.28
N ASP A 84 11.09 16.04 7.24
CA ASP A 84 10.36 17.31 7.42
C ASP A 84 10.49 18.20 6.18
N GLU A 85 11.71 18.36 5.64
CA GLU A 85 11.94 19.09 4.39
C GLU A 85 11.13 18.48 3.23
N LEU A 86 11.13 17.15 3.11
CA LEU A 86 10.39 16.46 2.05
C LEU A 86 8.87 16.65 2.15
N ILE A 87 8.33 16.66 3.38
CA ILE A 87 6.92 16.95 3.63
C ILE A 87 6.59 18.41 3.28
N ARG A 88 7.47 19.36 3.62
CA ARG A 88 7.28 20.77 3.25
C ARG A 88 7.34 20.98 1.74
N VAL A 89 8.28 20.33 1.04
CA VAL A 89 8.33 20.36 -0.43
C VAL A 89 7.05 19.77 -1.03
N ALA A 90 6.52 18.72 -0.42
CA ALA A 90 5.21 18.21 -0.79
C ALA A 90 4.12 19.28 -0.56
N GLU A 91 4.06 19.97 0.57
CA GLU A 91 3.07 21.04 0.82
C GLU A 91 3.19 22.21 -0.17
N VAL A 92 4.39 22.76 -0.40
CA VAL A 92 4.62 23.94 -1.27
C VAL A 92 4.20 23.69 -2.73
N GLY A 93 4.29 22.46 -3.23
CA GLY A 93 3.79 22.11 -4.56
C GLY A 93 2.27 22.30 -4.77
N GLN A 94 1.50 22.64 -3.73
CA GLN A 94 0.06 22.94 -3.80
C GLN A 94 -0.23 24.40 -4.18
N ASP A 95 0.65 25.34 -3.82
CA ASP A 95 0.38 26.78 -3.96
C ASP A 95 0.69 27.31 -5.37
N HIS A 96 1.45 26.58 -6.19
CA HIS A 96 1.82 27.00 -7.55
C HIS A 96 0.82 26.55 -8.64
N LEU A 97 -0.33 26.00 -8.26
CA LEU A 97 -1.36 25.50 -9.19
C LEU A 97 -2.76 26.10 -8.95
N GLN A 98 -2.85 27.26 -8.30
CA GLN A 98 -4.07 28.08 -8.27
C GLN A 98 -3.97 29.28 -9.21
#